data_AF-A0A1F8NWR2-F1
#
_entry.id   AF-A0A1F8NWR2-F1
#
_cell.length_a   1.000
_cell.length_b   1.000
_cell.length_c   1.000
_cell.angle_alpha   90.00
_cell.angle_beta   90.00
_cell.angle_gamma   90.00
#
_symmetry.space_group_name_H-M   'P 1'
#
loop_
_entity.id
_entity.type
_entity.pdbx_description
1 polymer ?
#
loop_
_entity_poly.entity_id
_entity_poly.type
_entity_poly.pdbx_seq_one_letter_code
_entity_poly.pdbx_strand_id
1 'polypeptide(L)'
;MITLAAYMLIVGVVMLAALLIAVGFQMLRGRVLRGAIGIRPQAPRAASLTAGEAERQASAAAEALQAIVRRHMTADPAFAGQSLDFGTAPDGSVEVWLNGQAYAGVDRIPDPRLRELIARSADEFNRGDAAPR
;
A
#
# COMPACT_ATOMS: atom_id res chain seq x y z
N MET A 1 29.34 -23.40 35.69
CA MET A 1 29.37 -23.25 34.21
C MET A 1 28.09 -23.74 33.53
N ILE A 2 27.40 -24.76 34.04
CA ILE A 2 26.14 -25.30 33.48
C ILE A 2 24.98 -24.29 33.49
N THR A 3 24.93 -23.40 34.49
CA THR A 3 23.85 -22.40 34.66
C THR A 3 23.83 -21.29 33.60
N LEU A 4 24.99 -20.84 33.12
CA LEU A 4 25.07 -19.80 32.09
C LEU A 4 24.62 -20.35 30.72
N ALA A 5 25.00 -21.59 30.40
CA ALA A 5 24.60 -22.27 29.18
C ALA A 5 23.08 -22.54 29.16
N ALA A 6 22.52 -22.97 30.30
CA ALA A 6 21.07 -23.16 30.44
C ALA A 6 20.30 -21.84 30.26
N TYR A 7 20.82 -20.73 30.78
CA TYR A 7 20.19 -19.41 30.63
C TYR A 7 20.21 -18.93 29.17
N MET A 8 21.33 -19.10 28.46
CA MET A 8 21.44 -18.73 27.04
C MET A 8 20.50 -19.56 26.15
N LEU A 9 20.32 -20.85 26.48
CA LEU A 9 19.37 -21.72 25.79
C LEU A 9 17.93 -21.21 25.96
N ILE A 10 17.53 -20.87 27.19
CA ILE A 10 16.18 -20.39 27.48
C ILE A 10 15.91 -19.06 26.76
N VAL A 11 16.86 -18.12 26.81
CA VAL A 11 16.73 -16.83 26.11
C VAL A 11 16.63 -17.03 24.59
N GLY A 12 17.44 -17.93 24.02
CA GLY A 12 17.40 -18.27 22.61
C GLY A 12 16.04 -18.85 22.18
N VAL A 13 15.48 -19.76 22.97
CA VAL A 13 14.15 -20.35 22.71
C VAL A 13 13.05 -19.31 22.81
N VAL A 14 13.11 -18.41 23.80
CA VAL A 14 12.11 -17.33 23.96
C VAL A 14 12.17 -16.34 22.80
N MET A 15 13.37 -15.95 22.36
CA MET A 15 13.55 -15.06 21.20
C MET A 15 13.07 -15.70 19.90
N LEU A 16 13.36 -17.00 19.70
CA LEU A 16 12.88 -17.74 18.54
C LEU A 16 11.36 -17.86 18.55
N ALA A 17 10.75 -18.14 19.70
CA ALA A 17 9.29 -18.18 19.85
C ALA A 17 8.66 -16.81 19.57
N ALA A 18 9.24 -15.72 20.08
CA ALA A 18 8.78 -14.36 19.81
C ALA A 18 8.89 -14.01 18.31
N LEU A 19 9.96 -14.42 17.65
CA LEU A 19 10.15 -14.23 16.20
C LEU A 19 9.11 -15.02 15.40
N LEU A 20 8.86 -16.28 15.75
CA LEU A 20 7.86 -17.12 15.09
C LEU A 20 6.44 -16.58 15.31
N ILE A 21 6.14 -16.06 16.51
CA ILE A 21 4.88 -15.37 16.78
C ILE A 21 4.77 -14.10 15.95
N ALA A 22 5.84 -13.29 15.84
CA ALA A 22 5.85 -12.08 15.03
C ALA A 22 5.64 -12.37 13.53
N VAL A 23 6.32 -13.38 12.99
CA VAL A 23 6.17 -13.83 11.58
C VAL A 23 4.79 -14.45 11.34
N GLY A 24 4.33 -15.31 12.26
CA GLY A 24 2.99 -15.89 12.20
C GLY A 24 1.89 -14.83 12.27
N PHE A 25 2.09 -13.77 13.06
CA PHE A 25 1.17 -12.64 13.16
C PHE A 25 1.22 -11.73 11.92
N GLN A 26 2.36 -11.59 11.25
CA GLN A 26 2.45 -10.95 9.93
C GLN A 26 1.68 -11.75 8.87
N MET A 27 1.81 -13.09 8.87
CA MET A 27 1.08 -13.97 7.95
C MET A 27 -0.43 -14.06 8.22
N LEU A 28 -0.85 -14.06 9.49
CA LEU A 28 -2.28 -14.05 9.84
C LEU A 28 -2.93 -12.67 9.60
N ARG A 29 -2.18 -11.56 9.73
CA ARG A 29 -2.69 -10.21 9.46
C ARG A 29 -2.93 -9.93 7.98
N GLY A 30 -2.21 -10.60 7.07
CA GLY A 30 -2.44 -10.52 5.63
C GLY A 30 -3.76 -11.13 5.14
N ARG A 31 -4.43 -11.96 5.95
CA ARG A 31 -5.73 -12.57 5.57
C ARG A 31 -6.94 -11.71 5.90
N VAL A 32 -6.81 -10.68 6.73
CA VAL A 32 -7.96 -9.83 7.14
C VAL A 32 -8.28 -8.74 6.10
N LEU A 33 -7.39 -8.51 5.13
CA LEU A 33 -7.57 -7.51 4.05
C LEU A 33 -8.24 -8.08 2.78
N ARG A 34 -9.10 -9.10 2.90
CA ARG A 34 -10.12 -9.39 1.88
C ARG A 34 -11.31 -8.42 1.93
N GLY A 35 -11.33 -7.50 2.88
CA GLY A 35 -12.40 -6.53 3.05
C GLY A 35 -12.15 -5.22 2.31
N ALA A 36 -12.87 -5.04 1.20
CA ALA A 36 -13.50 -3.77 0.80
C ALA A 36 -12.73 -2.72 -0.03
N ILE A 37 -11.81 -3.10 -0.93
CA ILE A 37 -11.74 -2.41 -2.24
C ILE A 37 -11.69 -3.48 -3.32
N GLY A 38 -12.86 -3.94 -3.74
CA GLY A 38 -13.00 -4.84 -4.88
C GLY A 38 -12.74 -4.06 -6.18
N ILE A 39 -11.48 -3.75 -6.49
CA ILE A 39 -11.10 -3.22 -7.80
C ILE A 39 -11.39 -4.33 -8.80
N ARG A 40 -12.51 -4.22 -9.51
CA ARG A 40 -12.83 -5.11 -10.62
C ARG A 40 -11.83 -4.79 -11.74
N PRO A 41 -10.97 -5.71 -12.16
CA PRO A 41 -10.07 -5.45 -13.27
C PRO A 41 -10.93 -5.38 -14.55
N GLN A 42 -11.34 -4.17 -14.93
CA GLN A 42 -11.58 -3.90 -16.35
C GLN A 42 -10.21 -3.64 -16.94
N ALA A 43 -9.84 -4.37 -17.98
CA ALA A 43 -8.65 -4.09 -18.74
C ALA A 43 -8.97 -3.01 -19.78
N PRO A 44 -8.37 -1.79 -19.72
CA PRO A 44 -8.35 -0.91 -20.87
C PRO A 44 -6.98 -0.97 -21.55
N ARG A 45 -7.09 -0.93 -22.86
CA ARG A 45 -6.05 -0.94 -23.88
C ARG A 45 -4.89 0.03 -23.58
N ALA A 46 -3.67 -0.49 -23.73
CA ALA A 46 -2.39 0.18 -23.58
C ALA A 46 -2.38 1.66 -23.99
N ALA A 47 -2.08 2.52 -23.02
CA ALA A 47 -1.51 3.85 -23.24
C ALA A 47 -0.55 4.13 -22.08
N SER A 48 0.69 3.65 -22.22
CA SER A 48 1.80 4.02 -21.34
C SER A 48 2.10 5.51 -21.52
N LEU A 49 1.76 6.35 -20.55
CA LEU A 49 2.02 7.79 -20.58
C LEU A 49 2.97 8.19 -19.44
N THR A 50 4.23 8.34 -19.86
CA THR A 50 5.28 9.22 -19.33
C THR A 50 5.93 8.88 -17.97
N ALA A 51 7.01 8.11 -18.09
CA ALA A 51 8.08 7.92 -17.12
C ALA A 51 8.71 9.23 -16.65
N GLY A 52 8.59 9.49 -15.34
CA GLY A 52 9.48 10.34 -14.57
C GLY A 52 10.13 9.50 -13.46
N GLU A 53 11.46 9.48 -13.45
CA GLU A 53 12.39 8.92 -12.46
C GLU A 53 11.84 7.81 -11.53
N ALA A 54 12.13 6.57 -11.90
CA ALA A 54 11.80 5.32 -11.20
C ALA A 54 10.28 5.02 -11.10
N GLU A 55 9.58 5.10 -12.22
CA GLU A 55 8.20 4.61 -12.36
C GLU A 55 8.12 3.16 -11.89
N ARG A 56 7.48 2.95 -10.73
CA ARG A 56 7.26 1.62 -10.18
C ARG A 56 6.26 0.91 -11.07
N GLN A 57 6.49 -0.38 -11.32
CA GLN A 57 5.57 -1.14 -12.15
C GLN A 57 4.19 -1.19 -11.48
N ALA A 58 3.26 -0.44 -12.04
CA ALA A 58 1.90 -0.33 -11.60
C ALA A 58 0.98 -0.99 -12.63
N SER A 59 -0.11 -1.60 -12.17
CA SER A 59 -1.22 -1.95 -13.05
C SER A 59 -1.83 -0.66 -13.64
N ALA A 60 -2.38 -0.72 -14.85
CA ALA A 60 -3.12 0.39 -15.46
C ALA A 60 -4.25 0.93 -14.54
N ALA A 61 -4.85 0.04 -13.72
CA ALA A 61 -5.84 0.45 -12.73
C ALA A 61 -5.22 1.28 -11.58
N ALA A 62 -4.00 0.95 -11.17
CA ALA A 62 -3.26 1.69 -10.14
C ALA A 62 -2.81 3.07 -10.67
N GLU A 63 -2.36 3.16 -11.92
CA GLU A 63 -2.05 4.44 -12.57
C GLU A 63 -3.29 5.34 -12.70
N ALA A 64 -4.42 4.78 -13.11
CA ALA A 64 -5.66 5.54 -13.20
C ALA A 64 -6.12 6.05 -11.82
N LEU A 65 -6.05 5.20 -10.79
CA LEU A 65 -6.33 5.61 -9.41
C LEU A 65 -5.36 6.70 -8.94
N GLN A 66 -4.06 6.56 -9.22
CA GLN A 66 -3.04 7.56 -8.92
C GLN A 66 -3.37 8.93 -9.51
N ALA A 67 -3.78 8.96 -10.78
CA ALA A 67 -4.14 10.20 -11.46
C ALA A 67 -5.32 10.90 -10.76
N ILE A 68 -6.35 10.15 -10.36
CA ILE A 68 -7.50 10.69 -9.62
C ILE A 68 -7.06 11.26 -8.28
N VAL A 69 -6.28 10.51 -7.50
CA VAL A 69 -5.83 10.95 -6.17
C VAL A 69 -4.95 12.19 -6.30
N ARG A 70 -3.98 12.20 -7.23
CA ARG A 70 -3.11 13.36 -7.46
C ARG A 70 -3.90 14.61 -7.85
N ARG A 71 -4.92 14.46 -8.72
CA ARG A 71 -5.81 15.57 -9.09
C ARG A 71 -6.48 16.19 -7.86
N HIS A 72 -7.00 15.36 -6.95
CA HIS A 72 -7.58 15.85 -5.70
C HIS A 72 -6.54 16.45 -4.76
N MET A 73 -5.34 15.88 -4.66
CA MET A 73 -4.24 16.43 -3.86
C MET A 73 -3.78 17.80 -4.38
N THR A 74 -3.75 18.03 -5.70
CA THR A 74 -3.40 19.33 -6.28
C THR A 74 -4.46 20.40 -6.00
N ALA A 75 -5.73 20.00 -5.86
CA ALA A 75 -6.83 20.92 -5.56
C ALA A 75 -6.91 21.33 -4.08
N ASP A 76 -6.29 20.56 -3.16
CA ASP A 76 -6.34 20.80 -1.72
C ASP A 76 -4.95 21.20 -1.17
N PRO A 77 -4.78 22.45 -0.70
CA PRO A 77 -3.53 22.95 -0.12
C PRO A 77 -3.01 22.11 1.05
N ALA A 78 -3.86 21.33 1.74
CA ALA A 78 -3.46 20.47 2.84
C ALA A 78 -2.46 19.37 2.43
N PHE A 79 -2.38 19.04 1.14
CA PHE A 79 -1.46 18.05 0.58
C PHE A 79 -0.31 18.68 -0.22
N ALA A 80 -0.16 20.00 -0.18
CA ALA A 80 0.92 20.68 -0.89
C ALA A 80 2.30 20.12 -0.48
N GLY A 81 3.13 19.80 -1.49
CA GLY A 81 4.45 19.21 -1.28
C GLY A 81 4.46 17.72 -0.94
N GLN A 82 3.30 17.05 -0.90
CA GLN A 82 3.25 15.59 -0.80
C GLN A 82 3.28 14.93 -2.18
N SER A 83 4.06 13.86 -2.31
CA SER A 83 4.13 13.02 -3.50
C SER A 83 3.58 11.64 -3.19
N LEU A 84 2.57 11.21 -3.95
CA LEU A 84 1.93 9.89 -3.85
C LEU A 84 2.16 9.08 -5.11
N ASP A 85 2.53 7.82 -4.94
CA ASP A 85 2.75 6.84 -6.01
C ASP A 85 2.18 5.48 -5.60
N PHE A 86 1.65 4.72 -6.55
CA PHE A 86 1.11 3.37 -6.33
C PHE A 86 1.98 2.34 -7.06
N GLY A 87 2.48 1.36 -6.32
CA GLY A 87 3.20 0.22 -6.88
C GLY A 87 2.31 -1.02 -6.92
N THR A 88 2.69 -2.00 -7.74
CA THR A 88 2.16 -3.37 -7.63
C THR A 88 3.23 -4.27 -7.04
N ALA A 89 2.96 -4.88 -5.89
CA ALA A 89 3.90 -5.79 -5.25
C ALA A 89 3.96 -7.13 -6.03
N PRO A 90 5.00 -7.96 -5.81
CA PRO A 90 5.15 -9.24 -6.51
C PRO A 90 3.98 -10.22 -6.34
N ASP A 91 3.18 -10.07 -5.28
CA ASP A 91 1.97 -10.87 -5.03
C ASP A 91 0.70 -10.29 -5.69
N GLY A 92 0.83 -9.19 -6.45
CA GLY A 92 -0.27 -8.49 -7.10
C GLY A 92 -1.02 -7.50 -6.22
N SER A 93 -0.60 -7.30 -4.97
CA SER A 93 -1.18 -6.29 -4.08
C SER A 93 -0.73 -4.87 -4.47
N VAL A 94 -1.48 -3.85 -4.02
CA VAL A 94 -1.13 -2.45 -4.24
C VAL A 94 -0.27 -1.96 -3.09
N GLU A 95 0.93 -1.46 -3.41
CA GLU A 95 1.78 -0.72 -2.49
C GLU A 95 1.52 0.78 -2.62
N VAL A 96 1.57 1.51 -1.50
CA VAL A 96 1.39 2.96 -1.50
C VAL A 96 2.69 3.63 -1.07
N TRP A 97 3.17 4.58 -1.85
CA TRP A 97 4.39 5.32 -1.56
C TRP A 97 4.05 6.79 -1.34
N LEU A 98 4.35 7.30 -0.15
CA LEU A 98 4.15 8.71 0.21
C LEU A 98 5.50 9.34 0.54
N ASN A 99 5.89 10.37 -0.19
CA ASN A 99 7.17 11.08 -0.04
C ASN A 99 8.39 10.13 -0.02
N GLY A 100 8.36 9.08 -0.85
CA GLY A 100 9.42 8.08 -0.92
C GLY A 100 9.36 7.00 0.16
N GLN A 101 8.43 7.07 1.12
CA GLN A 101 8.20 6.02 2.11
C GLN A 101 7.13 5.04 1.64
N ALA A 102 7.45 3.75 1.64
CA ALA A 102 6.52 2.68 1.31
C ALA A 102 5.59 2.34 2.48
N TYR A 103 4.33 2.11 2.15
CA TYR A 103 3.29 1.61 3.03
C TYR A 103 2.65 0.40 2.36
N ALA A 104 2.58 -0.70 3.10
CA ALA A 104 1.98 -1.96 2.65
C ALA A 104 0.44 -1.90 2.48
N GLY A 105 -0.16 -0.74 2.68
CA GLY A 105 -1.60 -0.53 2.59
C GLY A 105 -2.00 0.89 2.97
N VAL A 106 -3.18 1.31 2.49
CA VAL A 106 -3.75 2.64 2.77
C VAL A 106 -3.99 2.83 4.28
N ASP A 107 -4.36 1.78 5.00
CA ASP A 107 -4.58 1.78 6.45
C ASP A 107 -3.33 2.17 7.27
N ARG A 108 -2.15 2.02 6.68
CA ARG A 108 -0.85 2.30 7.33
C ARG A 108 -0.37 3.72 7.14
N ILE A 109 -1.00 4.50 6.26
CA ILE A 109 -0.67 5.91 6.05
C ILE A 109 -1.04 6.68 7.31
N PRO A 110 -0.16 7.51 7.92
CA PRO A 110 -0.47 8.20 9.17
C PRO A 110 -1.60 9.23 9.05
N ASP A 111 -1.63 9.99 7.95
CA ASP A 111 -2.61 11.06 7.75
C ASP A 111 -4.00 10.49 7.43
N PRO A 112 -4.99 10.63 8.33
CA PRO A 112 -6.36 10.14 8.10
C PRO A 112 -7.02 10.80 6.89
N ARG A 113 -6.68 12.05 6.58
CA ARG A 113 -7.27 12.79 5.46
C ARG A 113 -6.83 12.20 4.13
N LEU A 114 -5.56 11.80 4.05
CA LEU A 114 -5.03 11.13 2.86
C LEU A 114 -5.65 9.73 2.68
N ARG A 115 -5.86 8.98 3.77
CA ARG A 115 -6.58 7.70 3.71
C ARG A 115 -8.00 7.87 3.16
N GLU A 116 -8.73 8.86 3.65
CA GLU A 116 -10.08 9.16 3.19
C GLU A 116 -10.09 9.62 1.72
N LEU A 117 -9.13 10.43 1.31
CA LEU A 117 -8.97 10.89 -0.07
C LEU A 117 -8.75 9.72 -1.03
N ILE A 118 -7.88 8.78 -0.67
CA ILE A 118 -7.61 7.58 -1.47
C ILE A 118 -8.88 6.72 -1.56
N ALA A 119 -9.58 6.49 -0.45
CA ALA A 119 -10.82 5.71 -0.44
C ALA A 119 -11.89 6.33 -1.37
N ARG A 120 -12.11 7.65 -1.25
CA ARG A 120 -13.05 8.39 -2.11
C ARG A 120 -12.67 8.32 -3.59
N SER A 121 -11.37 8.38 -3.88
CA SER A 121 -10.86 8.29 -5.26
C SER A 121 -11.03 6.89 -5.83
N ALA A 122 -10.89 5.85 -5.02
CA ALA A 122 -11.18 4.47 -5.41
C ALA A 122 -12.67 4.27 -5.71
N ASP A 123 -13.56 4.88 -4.91
CA ASP A 123 -15.00 4.85 -5.18
C ASP A 123 -15.36 5.60 -6.48
N GLU A 124 -14.68 6.71 -6.78
CA GLU A 124 -14.82 7.42 -8.06
C GLU A 124 -14.36 6.55 -9.24
N PHE A 125 -13.20 5.91 -9.13
CA PHE A 125 -12.68 4.97 -10.12
C PHE A 125 -13.67 3.82 -10.37
N ASN A 126 -14.17 3.20 -9.31
CA ASN A 126 -15.07 2.05 -9.39
C ASN A 126 -16.43 2.38 -10.03
N ARG A 127 -16.90 3.63 -9.90
CA ARG A 127 -18.11 4.10 -10.57
C ARG A 127 -17.90 4.40 -12.06
N GLY A 128 -16.64 4.50 -12.51
CA GLY A 128 -16.29 4.89 -13.89
C GLY A 128 -16.35 6.40 -14.13
N ASP A 129 -16.51 7.20 -13.07
CA ASP A 129 -16.58 8.66 -13.16
C ASP A 129 -15.23 9.32 -13.46
N ALA A 130 -14.16 8.52 -13.45
CA ALA A 130 -12.78 8.93 -13.68
C ALA A 130 -12.39 9.09 -15.15
N ALA A 131 -13.24 8.70 -16.10
CA ALA A 131 -12.93 8.87 -17.52
C ALA A 131 -12.94 10.37 -17.88
N PRO A 132 -11.88 10.91 -18.49
CA PRO A 132 -11.94 12.25 -19.06
C PRO A 132 -13.04 12.27 -20.13
N ARG A 133 -13.99 13.20 -20.00
CA ARG A 133 -14.92 13.55 -21.08
C ARG A 133 -14.19 14.33 -22.17
#